data_AF-A0AAD1B3Q0-F1
#
_entry.id   AF-A0AAD1B3Q0-F1
#
_cell.length_a   1.000
_cell.length_b   1.000
_cell.length_c   1.000
_cell.angle_alpha   90.00
_cell.angle_beta   90.00
_cell.angle_gamma   90.00
#
_symmetry.space_group_name_H-M   'P 1'
#
loop_
_entity.id
_entity.type
_entity.pdbx_description
1 polymer ?
#
loop_
_entity_poly.entity_id
_entity_poly.type
_entity_poly.pdbx_seq_one_letter_code
_entity_poly.pdbx_strand_id
1 'polypeptide(L)'
;MLKKVRRIHGDCRGGYGSPRVHQALRHEGVRIGRKRVERLLREASLVGRVAKLYRRVPGVERFYQRHKNLRLNMPAPTGVNQQWVADLTYIKVNRQWQYLAVVLDVYSRPKHCTDNAHMESFLHSMKAEVIHGVSFKDEQELRAVLRGYTNQFYNQKRLHSGISYVAPAEYERMAA
;
A
#
# COMPACT_ATOMS: atom_id res chain seq x y z
N MET A 1 -14.51 19.65 11.44
CA MET A 1 -13.17 19.15 11.04
C MET A 1 -12.85 17.76 11.60
N LEU A 2 -12.97 17.52 12.91
CA LEU A 2 -12.68 16.21 13.51
C LEU A 2 -13.48 15.06 12.87
N LYS A 3 -14.78 15.29 12.59
CA LYS A 3 -15.64 14.33 11.86
C LYS A 3 -15.06 13.93 10.48
N LYS A 4 -14.52 14.89 9.71
CA LYS A 4 -13.90 14.63 8.40
C LYS A 4 -12.62 13.79 8.55
N VAL A 5 -11.77 14.12 9.52
CA VAL A 5 -10.55 13.34 9.83
C VAL A 5 -10.89 11.91 10.22
N ARG A 6 -11.88 11.71 11.10
CA ARG A 6 -12.36 10.37 11.49
C ARG A 6 -12.90 9.60 10.30
N ARG A 7 -13.69 10.24 9.44
CA ARG A 7 -14.21 9.63 8.21
C ARG A 7 -13.08 9.16 7.30
N ILE A 8 -12.15 10.05 6.91
CA ILE A 8 -11.03 9.69 6.03
C ILE A 8 -10.16 8.57 6.63
N HIS A 9 -9.89 8.64 7.93
CA HIS A 9 -9.11 7.61 8.60
C HIS A 9 -9.84 6.25 8.61
N GLY A 10 -11.17 6.25 8.83
CA GLY A 10 -12.03 5.06 8.74
C GLY A 10 -12.14 4.50 7.32
N ASP A 11 -12.36 5.36 6.33
CA ASP A 11 -12.43 5.00 4.89
C ASP A 11 -11.13 4.30 4.44
N CYS A 12 -10.00 4.64 5.06
CA CYS A 12 -8.69 4.05 4.80
C CYS A 12 -8.31 2.91 5.77
N ARG A 13 -9.31 2.33 6.47
CA ARG A 13 -9.13 1.22 7.43
C ARG A 13 -8.09 1.48 8.52
N GLY A 14 -7.89 2.75 8.84
CA GLY A 14 -6.89 3.21 9.78
C GLY A 14 -5.47 3.28 9.24
N GLY A 15 -5.20 2.93 7.98
CA GLY A 15 -3.83 2.96 7.41
C GLY A 15 -3.24 4.37 7.20
N TYR A 16 -4.08 5.41 7.23
CA TYR A 16 -3.64 6.79 6.96
C TYR A 16 -3.24 7.52 8.25
N GLY A 17 -1.96 7.87 8.33
CA GLY A 17 -1.45 8.86 9.29
C GLY A 17 -1.64 10.30 8.81
N SER A 18 -1.11 11.25 9.60
CA SER A 18 -1.27 12.69 9.34
C SER A 18 -0.90 13.16 7.93
N PRO A 19 0.14 12.64 7.23
CA PRO A 19 0.49 13.13 5.91
C PRO A 19 -0.57 12.79 4.86
N ARG A 20 -1.08 11.55 4.88
CA ARG A 20 -2.09 11.09 3.92
C ARG A 20 -3.48 11.65 4.24
N VAL A 21 -3.84 11.78 5.51
CA VAL A 21 -5.09 12.46 5.91
C VAL A 21 -5.08 13.92 5.46
N HIS A 22 -3.95 14.62 5.60
CA HIS A 22 -3.81 15.99 5.12
C HIS A 22 -4.00 16.09 3.60
N GLN A 23 -3.39 15.19 2.83
CA GLN A 23 -3.53 15.20 1.37
C GLN A 23 -4.93 14.80 0.91
N ALA A 24 -5.57 13.84 1.57
CA ALA A 24 -6.97 13.51 1.31
C ALA A 24 -7.90 14.71 1.57
N LEU A 25 -7.70 15.44 2.67
CA LEU A 25 -8.45 16.67 2.94
C LEU A 25 -8.21 17.75 1.88
N ARG A 26 -6.97 17.86 1.38
CA ARG A 26 -6.63 18.80 0.31
C ARG A 26 -7.29 18.43 -1.03
N HIS A 27 -7.38 17.14 -1.36
CA HIS A 27 -8.14 16.64 -2.53
C HIS A 27 -9.64 16.96 -2.41
N GLU A 28 -10.19 16.95 -1.20
CA GLU A 28 -11.58 17.39 -0.93
C GLU A 28 -11.75 18.93 -0.91
N GLY A 29 -10.73 19.70 -1.31
CA GLY A 29 -10.76 21.17 -1.34
C GLY A 29 -10.60 21.83 0.04
N VAL A 30 -10.31 21.08 1.10
CA VAL A 30 -10.17 21.62 2.45
C VAL A 30 -8.74 22.11 2.68
N ARG A 31 -8.58 23.43 2.82
CA ARG A 31 -7.29 24.04 3.18
C ARG A 31 -7.07 23.96 4.70
N ILE A 32 -6.17 23.09 5.13
CA ILE A 32 -5.80 22.93 6.54
C ILE A 32 -4.30 22.68 6.67
N GLY A 33 -3.65 23.31 7.66
CA GLY A 33 -2.23 23.05 7.92
C GLY A 33 -2.00 21.63 8.46
N ARG A 34 -0.93 20.97 8.00
CA ARG A 34 -0.54 19.62 8.46
C ARG A 34 -0.46 19.49 9.98
N LYS A 35 0.09 20.50 10.68
CA LYS A 35 0.17 20.51 12.15
C LYS A 35 -1.19 20.48 12.84
N ARG A 36 -2.21 21.08 12.21
CA ARG A 36 -3.58 21.01 12.71
C ARG A 36 -4.17 19.61 12.52
N VAL A 37 -3.87 18.93 11.40
CA VAL A 37 -4.26 17.53 11.19
C VAL A 37 -3.60 16.60 12.21
N GLU A 38 -2.31 16.79 12.49
CA GLU A 38 -1.57 16.06 13.54
C GLU A 38 -2.25 16.21 14.91
N ARG A 39 -2.60 17.44 15.29
CA ARG A 39 -3.32 17.71 16.54
C ARG A 39 -4.70 17.04 16.59
N LEU A 40 -5.49 17.15 15.51
CA LEU A 40 -6.83 16.53 15.44
C LEU A 40 -6.76 14.99 15.53
N LEU A 41 -5.74 14.36 14.94
CA LEU A 41 -5.53 12.92 15.07
C LEU A 41 -5.19 12.53 16.52
N ARG A 42 -4.32 13.30 17.19
CA ARG A 42 -3.99 13.10 18.61
C ARG A 42 -5.21 13.27 19.52
N GLU A 43 -6.00 14.32 19.32
CA GLU A 43 -7.25 14.58 20.06
C GLU A 43 -8.30 13.46 19.86
N ALA A 44 -8.29 12.81 18.69
CA ALA A 44 -9.16 11.67 18.41
C ALA A 44 -8.55 10.32 18.82
N SER A 45 -7.34 10.28 19.39
CA SER A 45 -6.58 9.06 19.68
C SER A 45 -6.42 8.15 18.45
N LEU A 46 -6.32 8.73 17.25
CA LEU A 46 -6.17 8.02 15.99
C LEU A 46 -4.71 7.95 15.56
N VAL A 47 -4.25 6.74 15.25
CA VAL A 47 -2.88 6.48 14.78
C VAL A 47 -2.94 5.66 13.50
N GLY A 48 -2.10 6.02 12.53
CA GLY A 48 -1.95 5.24 11.31
C GLY A 48 -1.49 3.81 11.63
N ARG A 49 -2.30 2.82 11.28
CA ARG A 49 -1.98 1.40 11.40
C ARG A 49 -0.85 1.07 10.44
N VAL A 50 0.22 0.53 11.00
CA VAL A 50 1.36 -0.02 10.26
C VAL A 50 1.62 -1.39 10.87
N ALA A 51 1.57 -2.44 10.05
CA ALA A 51 2.02 -3.76 10.52
C ALA A 51 3.51 -3.67 10.89
N LYS A 52 4.01 -4.48 11.82
CA LYS A 52 5.45 -4.75 11.90
C LYS A 52 5.63 -6.15 11.36
N LEU A 53 5.63 -6.28 10.04
CA LEU A 53 5.63 -7.60 9.41
C LEU A 53 7.03 -8.22 9.36
N TYR A 54 8.07 -7.38 9.36
CA TYR A 54 9.46 -7.82 9.27
C TYR A 54 10.22 -7.44 10.55
N ARG A 55 10.85 -8.45 11.16
CA ARG A 55 11.89 -8.24 12.16
C ARG A 55 13.21 -8.14 11.40
N ARG A 56 13.92 -7.02 11.52
CA ARG A 56 15.27 -6.89 10.96
C ARG A 56 16.15 -7.97 11.58
N VAL A 57 16.58 -8.93 10.78
CA VAL A 57 17.56 -9.95 11.19
C VAL A 57 18.94 -9.47 10.72
N PRO A 58 19.85 -9.10 11.64
CA PRO A 58 21.19 -8.68 11.27
C PRO A 58 21.89 -9.75 10.44
N GLY A 59 22.62 -9.36 9.38
CA GLY A 59 23.44 -10.27 8.56
C GLY A 59 22.75 -10.87 7.33
N VAL A 60 21.42 -10.84 7.24
CA VAL A 60 20.67 -11.33 6.06
C VAL A 60 20.95 -10.46 4.80
N GLU A 61 21.30 -9.20 5.00
CA GLU A 61 21.66 -8.26 3.93
C GLU A 61 22.88 -8.76 3.11
N ARG A 62 23.85 -9.42 3.76
CA ARG A 62 25.02 -10.02 3.08
C ARG A 62 24.64 -11.22 2.22
N PHE A 63 23.55 -11.92 2.54
CA PHE A 63 23.06 -13.05 1.75
C PHE A 63 22.39 -12.57 0.45
N TYR A 64 21.60 -11.50 0.52
CA TYR A 64 20.96 -10.90 -0.65
C TYR A 64 21.94 -10.18 -1.58
N GLN A 65 22.96 -9.50 -1.05
CA GLN A 65 24.02 -8.85 -1.85
C GLN A 65 24.87 -9.82 -2.67
N ARG A 66 24.81 -11.13 -2.38
CA ARG A 66 25.58 -12.16 -3.08
C ARG A 66 25.10 -12.39 -4.53
N HIS A 67 23.84 -12.05 -4.82
CA HIS A 67 23.25 -12.23 -6.13
C HIS A 67 23.19 -10.87 -6.84
N LYS A 68 23.88 -10.77 -7.98
CA LYS A 68 23.84 -9.56 -8.82
C LYS A 68 22.40 -9.33 -9.27
N ASN A 69 21.83 -8.18 -8.93
CA ASN A 69 20.53 -7.77 -9.45
C ASN A 69 20.67 -7.49 -10.95
N LEU A 70 20.21 -8.44 -11.77
CA LEU A 70 20.31 -8.37 -13.24
C LEU A 70 19.47 -7.23 -13.84
N ARG A 71 18.53 -6.66 -13.07
CA ARG A 71 17.64 -5.57 -13.50
C ARG A 71 18.26 -4.18 -13.37
N LEU A 72 19.35 -4.02 -12.61
CA LEU A 72 20.00 -2.70 -12.41
C LEU A 72 20.35 -1.98 -13.72
N ASN A 73 20.54 -2.73 -14.81
CA ASN A 73 20.94 -2.19 -16.11
C ASN A 73 19.78 -2.05 -17.11
N MET A 74 18.53 -2.38 -16.74
CA MET A 74 17.39 -2.23 -17.64
C MET A 74 16.80 -0.80 -17.57
N PRO A 75 16.36 -0.23 -18.70
CA PRO A 75 15.69 1.06 -18.70
C PRO A 75 14.38 0.99 -17.91
N ALA A 76 14.00 2.12 -17.29
CA ALA A 76 12.70 2.26 -16.66
C ALA A 76 11.58 2.09 -17.70
N PRO A 77 10.41 1.54 -17.33
CA PRO A 77 9.28 1.41 -18.25
C PRO A 77 8.80 2.80 -18.71
N THR A 78 8.53 2.93 -20.00
CA THR A 78 8.01 4.14 -20.64
C THR A 78 6.48 4.20 -20.65
N GLY A 79 5.81 3.07 -20.45
CA GLY A 79 4.36 2.95 -20.40
C GLY A 79 3.88 1.79 -19.53
N VAL A 80 2.56 1.72 -19.33
CA VAL A 80 1.89 0.60 -18.64
C VAL A 80 2.15 -0.73 -19.36
N ASN A 81 2.05 -1.83 -18.62
CA ASN A 81 2.16 -3.20 -19.12
C ASN A 81 3.48 -3.54 -19.81
N GLN A 82 4.59 -2.92 -19.38
CA GLN A 82 5.92 -3.22 -19.90
C GLN A 82 6.78 -4.04 -18.94
N GLN A 83 6.64 -3.78 -17.63
CA GLN A 83 7.43 -4.44 -16.61
C GLN A 83 6.56 -4.70 -15.39
N TRP A 84 6.50 -5.97 -14.96
CA TRP A 84 5.78 -6.38 -13.77
C TRP A 84 6.72 -6.89 -12.69
N VAL A 85 6.34 -6.68 -11.43
CA VAL A 85 6.97 -7.31 -10.27
C VAL A 85 5.97 -8.25 -9.63
N ALA A 86 6.42 -9.46 -9.29
CA ALA A 86 5.59 -10.47 -8.66
C ALA A 86 6.26 -10.97 -7.38
N ASP A 87 5.45 -11.29 -6.37
CA ASP A 87 5.89 -11.95 -5.16
C ASP A 87 4.80 -12.89 -4.64
N LEU A 88 5.24 -13.87 -3.87
CA LEU A 88 4.39 -14.93 -3.35
C LEU A 88 4.40 -14.86 -1.83
N THR A 89 3.22 -14.76 -1.25
CA THR A 89 3.06 -14.67 0.20
C THR A 89 2.04 -15.68 0.68
N TYR A 90 2.09 -16.03 1.97
CA TYR A 90 1.14 -16.94 2.59
C TYR A 90 0.10 -16.17 3.41
N ILE A 91 -1.15 -16.63 3.37
CA ILE A 91 -2.26 -16.10 4.16
C ILE A 91 -2.95 -17.28 4.84
N LYS A 92 -3.38 -17.08 6.09
CA LYS A 92 -4.09 -18.10 6.86
C LYS A 92 -5.59 -17.98 6.64
N VAL A 93 -6.21 -19.05 6.15
CA VAL A 93 -7.66 -19.18 5.90
C VAL A 93 -8.13 -20.47 6.56
N ASN A 94 -9.17 -20.41 7.39
CA ASN A 94 -9.70 -21.58 8.10
C ASN A 94 -8.62 -22.47 8.76
N ARG A 95 -7.66 -21.83 9.46
CA ARG A 95 -6.50 -22.47 10.09
C ARG A 95 -5.50 -23.16 9.14
N GLN A 96 -5.70 -23.10 7.83
CA GLN A 96 -4.78 -23.59 6.80
C GLN A 96 -4.03 -22.44 6.14
N TRP A 97 -2.80 -22.70 5.69
CA TRP A 97 -2.02 -21.73 4.93
C TRP A 97 -2.32 -21.87 3.44
N GLN A 98 -2.66 -20.76 2.81
CA GLN A 98 -2.86 -20.67 1.37
C GLN A 98 -1.82 -19.72 0.76
N TYR A 99 -1.42 -20.01 -0.47
CA TYR A 99 -0.52 -19.16 -1.24
C TYR A 99 -1.31 -18.05 -1.93
N LEU A 100 -0.78 -16.84 -1.86
CA LEU A 100 -1.24 -15.67 -2.60
C LEU A 100 -0.08 -15.16 -3.47
N ALA A 101 -0.24 -15.30 -4.78
CA ALA A 101 0.62 -14.64 -5.75
C ALA A 101 0.06 -13.24 -6.06
N VAL A 102 0.93 -12.22 -6.00
CA VAL A 102 0.57 -10.85 -6.33
C VAL A 102 1.46 -10.39 -7.48
N VAL A 103 0.85 -9.71 -8.46
CA VAL A 103 1.55 -9.10 -9.59
C VAL A 103 1.19 -7.62 -9.63
N LEU A 104 2.18 -6.75 -9.81
CA LEU A 104 2.02 -5.31 -9.90
C LEU A 104 2.76 -4.78 -11.13
N ASP A 105 2.18 -3.79 -11.80
CA ASP A 105 2.87 -3.00 -12.81
C ASP A 105 3.85 -2.01 -12.13
N VAL A 106 5.08 -1.96 -12.65
CA VAL A 106 6.13 -1.07 -12.16
C VAL A 106 5.88 0.38 -12.60
N TYR A 107 5.24 0.59 -13.75
CA TYR A 107 5.03 1.93 -14.32
C TYR A 107 4.22 2.84 -13.39
N SER A 108 3.23 2.29 -12.69
CA SER A 108 2.34 3.03 -11.77
C SER A 108 3.07 3.55 -10.52
N ARG A 109 4.40 3.37 -10.40
CA ARG A 109 5.29 3.93 -9.35
C ARG A 109 6.74 4.18 -9.86
N PRO A 110 7.03 5.35 -10.46
CA PRO A 110 8.23 5.58 -11.27
C PRO A 110 9.56 5.77 -10.51
N LYS A 111 9.65 5.55 -9.19
CA LYS A 111 10.82 6.02 -8.41
C LYS A 111 11.91 4.98 -8.13
N HIS A 112 11.63 3.67 -8.04
CA HIS A 112 12.65 2.66 -7.72
C HIS A 112 12.37 1.28 -8.36
N CYS A 113 12.40 1.22 -9.69
CA CYS A 113 12.13 0.01 -10.47
C CYS A 113 13.08 -1.18 -10.22
N THR A 114 14.13 -1.03 -9.41
CA THR A 114 15.18 -2.04 -9.26
C THR A 114 14.93 -3.04 -8.13
N ASP A 115 14.09 -2.71 -7.13
CA ASP A 115 13.99 -3.52 -5.91
C ASP A 115 12.56 -3.99 -5.61
N ASN A 116 12.44 -5.18 -5.01
CA ASN A 116 11.18 -5.75 -4.52
C ASN A 116 10.50 -4.89 -3.43
N ALA A 117 11.14 -3.80 -3.00
CA ALA A 117 10.63 -2.84 -2.01
C ALA A 117 9.22 -2.32 -2.34
N HIS A 118 8.87 -2.22 -3.63
CA HIS A 118 7.52 -1.82 -4.06
C HIS A 118 6.47 -2.87 -3.71
N MET A 119 6.75 -4.13 -4.02
CA MET A 119 5.89 -5.25 -3.68
C MET A 119 5.82 -5.47 -2.17
N GLU A 120 6.95 -5.37 -1.47
CA GLU A 120 6.98 -5.43 0.00
C GLU A 120 6.11 -4.34 0.61
N SER A 121 6.18 -3.10 0.11
CA SER A 121 5.33 -2.00 0.56
C SER A 121 3.84 -2.28 0.32
N PHE A 122 3.49 -2.89 -0.80
CA PHE A 122 2.14 -3.32 -1.11
C PHE A 122 1.67 -4.41 -0.15
N LEU A 123 2.40 -5.52 -0.06
CA LEU A 123 2.05 -6.67 0.77
C LEU A 123 1.95 -6.30 2.24
N HIS A 124 2.85 -5.45 2.71
CA HIS A 124 2.84 -4.92 4.06
C HIS A 124 1.58 -4.10 4.34
N SER A 125 1.21 -3.23 3.40
CA SER A 125 -0.03 -2.43 3.49
C SER A 125 -1.28 -3.30 3.46
N MET A 126 -1.37 -4.20 2.49
CA MET A 126 -2.49 -5.12 2.32
C MET A 126 -2.67 -5.99 3.57
N LYS A 127 -1.58 -6.54 4.12
CA LYS A 127 -1.65 -7.31 5.36
C LYS A 127 -2.11 -6.46 6.53
N ALA A 128 -1.62 -5.23 6.68
CA ALA A 128 -2.05 -4.31 7.75
C ALA A 128 -3.53 -3.91 7.65
N GLU A 129 -4.01 -3.65 6.44
CA GLU A 129 -5.34 -3.09 6.18
C GLU A 129 -6.43 -4.15 5.98
N VAL A 130 -6.05 -5.39 5.62
CA VAL A 130 -7.00 -6.45 5.23
C VAL A 130 -6.86 -7.73 6.05
N ILE A 131 -5.64 -8.14 6.38
CA ILE A 131 -5.37 -9.48 6.94
C ILE A 131 -5.22 -9.45 8.46
N HIS A 132 -4.58 -8.41 9.00
CA HIS A 132 -4.32 -8.32 10.43
C HIS A 132 -5.62 -8.10 11.23
N GLY A 133 -5.90 -9.05 12.12
CA GLY A 133 -7.08 -9.03 12.99
C GLY A 133 -8.36 -9.57 12.33
N VAL A 134 -8.25 -10.18 11.14
CA VAL A 134 -9.37 -10.79 10.42
C VAL A 134 -9.09 -12.28 10.26
N SER A 135 -10.09 -13.11 10.57
CA SER A 135 -10.06 -14.56 10.31
C SER A 135 -11.04 -14.88 9.20
N PHE A 136 -10.54 -15.48 8.12
CA PHE A 136 -11.36 -15.88 6.98
C PHE A 136 -11.91 -17.30 7.19
N LYS A 137 -13.21 -17.48 6.98
CA LYS A 137 -13.91 -18.76 7.10
C LYS A 137 -13.60 -19.69 5.95
N ASP A 138 -13.51 -19.14 4.74
CA ASP A 138 -13.23 -19.87 3.51
C ASP A 138 -12.46 -19.02 2.51
N GLU A 139 -12.04 -19.66 1.40
CA GLU A 139 -11.31 -19.00 0.33
C GLU A 139 -12.17 -17.99 -0.44
N GLN A 140 -13.49 -18.19 -0.53
CA GLN A 140 -14.39 -17.29 -1.25
C GLN A 140 -14.47 -15.93 -0.56
N GLU A 141 -14.58 -15.93 0.77
CA GLU A 141 -14.53 -14.73 1.59
C GLU A 141 -13.20 -13.97 1.39
N LEU A 142 -12.06 -14.68 1.45
CA LEU A 142 -10.75 -14.08 1.19
C LEU A 142 -10.70 -13.44 -0.21
N ARG A 143 -11.12 -14.17 -1.24
CA ARG A 143 -11.14 -13.69 -2.63
C ARG A 143 -12.04 -12.45 -2.79
N ALA A 144 -13.21 -12.43 -2.17
CA ALA A 144 -14.13 -11.30 -2.24
C ALA A 144 -13.54 -10.06 -1.58
N VAL A 145 -12.94 -10.22 -0.39
CA VAL A 145 -12.29 -9.14 0.34
C VAL A 145 -11.08 -8.59 -0.42
N LEU A 146 -10.22 -9.46 -0.96
CA LEU A 146 -9.06 -9.06 -1.76
C LEU A 146 -9.49 -8.34 -3.05
N ARG A 147 -10.51 -8.85 -3.75
CA ARG A 147 -11.05 -8.21 -4.96
C ARG A 147 -11.58 -6.81 -4.66
N GLY A 148 -12.36 -6.66 -3.59
CA GLY A 148 -12.87 -5.37 -3.14
C GLY A 148 -11.74 -4.41 -2.77
N TYR A 149 -10.74 -4.89 -2.01
CA TYR A 149 -9.58 -4.09 -1.64
C TYR A 149 -8.78 -3.61 -2.86
N THR A 150 -8.45 -4.50 -3.79
CA THR A 150 -7.65 -4.14 -4.97
C THR A 150 -8.39 -3.18 -5.89
N ASN A 151 -9.63 -3.53 -6.27
CA ASN A 151 -10.35 -2.80 -7.32
C ASN A 151 -10.97 -1.49 -6.81
N GLN A 152 -11.56 -1.49 -5.61
CA GLN A 152 -12.36 -0.34 -5.14
C GLN A 152 -11.55 0.62 -4.25
N PHE A 153 -10.49 0.13 -3.62
CA PHE A 153 -9.69 0.93 -2.69
C PHE A 153 -8.28 1.19 -3.22
N TYR A 154 -7.47 0.15 -3.43
CA TYR A 154 -6.07 0.30 -3.77
C TYR A 154 -5.88 1.01 -5.12
N ASN A 155 -6.52 0.54 -6.18
CA ASN A 155 -6.35 1.11 -7.52
C ASN A 155 -7.08 2.46 -7.69
N GLN A 156 -8.22 2.65 -7.02
CA GLN A 156 -9.11 3.79 -7.27
C GLN A 156 -8.98 4.94 -6.26
N LYS A 157 -8.65 4.66 -4.99
CA LYS A 157 -8.74 5.65 -3.90
C LYS A 157 -7.45 5.84 -3.12
N ARG A 158 -6.52 4.87 -3.15
CA ARG A 158 -5.39 4.87 -2.24
C ARG A 158 -4.31 5.87 -2.67
N LEU A 159 -4.05 6.87 -1.83
CA LEU A 159 -3.04 7.89 -2.07
C LEU A 159 -1.62 7.36 -1.85
N HIS A 160 -0.78 7.57 -2.85
CA HIS A 160 0.60 7.11 -2.85
C HIS A 160 1.59 8.26 -2.94
N SER A 161 2.42 8.42 -1.90
CA SER A 161 3.42 9.49 -1.81
C SER A 161 4.46 9.45 -2.94
N GLY A 162 4.72 8.27 -3.51
CA GLY A 162 5.66 8.12 -4.64
C GLY A 162 5.15 8.72 -5.95
N ILE A 163 3.82 8.78 -6.13
CA ILE A 163 3.13 9.32 -7.31
C ILE A 163 2.31 10.55 -6.90
N SER A 164 2.93 11.51 -6.22
CA SER A 164 2.31 12.80 -5.89
C SER A 164 0.99 12.73 -5.11
N TYR A 165 0.76 11.65 -4.36
CA TYR A 165 -0.48 11.39 -3.62
C TYR A 165 -1.73 11.18 -4.49
N VAL A 166 -1.59 10.71 -5.73
CA VAL A 166 -2.74 10.22 -6.52
C VAL A 166 -2.92 8.70 -6.37
N ALA A 167 -4.08 8.20 -6.82
CA ALA A 167 -4.35 6.77 -6.91
C ALA A 167 -3.66 6.14 -8.15
N PRO A 168 -3.30 4.84 -8.14
CA PRO A 168 -2.65 4.19 -9.27
C PRO A 168 -3.40 4.34 -10.60
N ALA A 169 -4.72 4.11 -10.59
CA ALA A 169 -5.52 4.24 -11.81
C ALA A 169 -5.63 5.69 -12.31
N GLU A 170 -5.54 6.67 -11.42
CA GLU A 170 -5.50 8.08 -11.82
C GLU A 170 -4.15 8.42 -12.44
N TYR A 171 -3.06 7.94 -11.84
CA TYR A 171 -1.72 8.11 -12.39
C TYR A 171 -1.58 7.49 -13.77
N GLU A 172 -2.07 6.27 -13.97
CA GLU A 172 -2.06 5.60 -15.28
C GLU A 172 -2.86 6.40 -16.32
N ARG A 173 -4.00 7.00 -15.96
CA ARG A 173 -4.78 7.87 -16.86
C ARG A 173 -4.09 9.19 -17.18
N MET A 174 -3.29 9.73 -16.26
CA MET A 174 -2.53 10.97 -16.49
C MET A 174 -1.27 10.74 -17.33
N ALA A 175 -0.78 9.51 -17.36
CA ALA A 175 0.46 9.12 -18.02
C ALA A 175 0.25 8.45 -19.39
N ALA A 176 -1.00 8.09 -19.72
CA ALA A 176 -1.43 7.65 -21.05
C ALA A 176 -1.77 8.86 -21.94
#